data_AF-A0A9E4BKB7-F1
#
_entry.id   AF-A0A9E4BKB7-F1
#
_cell.length_a   1.000
_cell.length_b   1.000
_cell.length_c   1.000
_cell.angle_alpha   90.00
_cell.angle_beta   90.00
_cell.angle_gamma   90.00
#
_symmetry.space_group_name_H-M   'P 1'
#
loop_
_entity.id
_entity.type
_entity.pdbx_description
1 polymer ?
#
loop_
_entity_poly.entity_id
_entity_poly.type
_entity_poly.pdbx_seq_one_letter_code
_entity_poly.pdbx_strand_id
1 'polypeptide(L)'
;MEALNWPAILVFVIGSFALGYLWYGPLFGNAWLNALGWSKEDVKPSAGPYLVAFFASLLMGIAMAWVIGAIGVTDWMDGLGVGLLVGVGFIASSSVSDGEFCKSSRNLRMIHAFYRIGLAALGGILFAVC
;
A
#
# COMPACT_ATOMS: atom_id res chain seq x y z
N MET A 1 1.58 23.56 11.32
CA MET A 1 1.70 22.62 10.19
C MET A 1 3.18 22.58 9.86
N GLU A 2 3.90 21.59 10.38
CA GLU A 2 5.33 21.47 10.09
C GLU A 2 5.52 21.19 8.60
N ALA A 3 6.67 21.59 8.06
CA ALA A 3 7.03 21.32 6.68
C ALA A 3 7.06 19.80 6.46
N LEU A 4 6.48 19.32 5.36
CA LEU A 4 6.52 17.91 5.00
C LEU A 4 7.98 17.42 4.88
N ASN A 5 8.29 16.32 5.55
CA ASN A 5 9.59 15.65 5.43
C ASN A 5 9.66 14.93 4.06
N TRP A 6 10.06 15.66 3.03
CA TRP A 6 10.19 15.14 1.66
C TRP A 6 11.15 13.95 1.55
N PRO A 7 12.31 13.90 2.25
CA PRO A 7 13.12 12.69 2.33
C PRO A 7 12.34 11.47 2.82
N ALA A 8 11.58 11.58 3.90
CA ALA A 8 10.75 10.48 4.42
C ALA A 8 9.69 10.04 3.40
N ILE A 9 9.08 10.98 2.68
CA ILE A 9 8.11 10.66 1.62
C ILE A 9 8.79 9.89 0.48
N LEU A 10 10.00 10.27 0.06
CA LEU A 10 10.74 9.52 -0.96
C LEU A 10 11.13 8.12 -0.47
N VAL A 11 11.53 7.97 0.79
CA VAL A 11 11.79 6.67 1.41
C VAL A 11 10.54 5.81 1.41
N PHE A 12 9.37 6.38 1.73
CA PHE A 12 8.10 5.67 1.66
C PHE A 12 7.80 5.19 0.24
N VAL A 13 7.98 6.04 -0.77
CA VAL A 13 7.76 5.67 -2.17
C VAL A 13 8.70 4.54 -2.58
N ILE A 14 9.99 4.60 -2.27
CA ILE A 14 10.93 3.51 -2.58
C ILE A 14 10.51 2.22 -1.84
N GLY A 15 10.15 2.35 -0.56
CA GLY A 15 9.65 1.26 0.27
C GLY A 15 8.39 0.60 -0.29
N SER A 16 7.49 1.37 -0.91
CA SER A 16 6.26 0.83 -1.53
C SER A 16 6.58 -0.06 -2.73
N PHE A 17 7.57 0.32 -3.55
CA PHE A 17 8.01 -0.50 -4.68
C PHE A 17 8.74 -1.76 -4.21
N ALA A 18 9.59 -1.63 -3.18
CA ALA A 18 10.28 -2.79 -2.60
C ALA A 18 9.27 -3.78 -2.01
N LEU A 19 8.28 -3.29 -1.25
CA LEU A 19 7.20 -4.11 -0.70
C LEU A 19 6.34 -4.71 -1.81
N GLY A 20 6.02 -3.95 -2.86
CA GLY A 20 5.26 -4.42 -4.02
C GLY A 20 5.99 -5.54 -4.76
N TYR A 21 7.28 -5.38 -5.01
CA TYR A 21 8.12 -6.41 -5.59
C TYR A 21 8.14 -7.67 -4.73
N LEU A 22 8.37 -7.54 -3.42
CA LEU A 22 8.40 -8.67 -2.49
C LEU A 22 7.05 -9.41 -2.44
N TRP A 23 5.95 -8.66 -2.41
CA TRP A 23 4.60 -9.20 -2.28
C TRP A 23 4.12 -9.89 -3.56
N TYR A 24 4.14 -9.18 -4.69
CA TYR A 24 3.65 -9.69 -5.98
C TYR A 24 4.69 -10.48 -6.77
N GLY A 25 5.93 -10.54 -6.29
CA GLY A 25 6.98 -11.41 -6.82
C GLY A 25 7.09 -12.70 -6.00
N PRO A 26 8.08 -12.83 -5.11
CA PRO A 26 8.42 -14.09 -4.46
C PRO A 26 7.37 -14.60 -3.45
N LEU A 27 6.63 -13.72 -2.76
CA LEU A 27 5.70 -14.17 -1.71
C LEU A 27 4.37 -14.69 -2.28
N PHE A 28 3.68 -13.87 -3.06
CA PHE A 28 2.32 -14.15 -3.53
C PHE A 28 2.15 -14.04 -5.05
N GLY A 29 3.24 -13.87 -5.82
CA GLY A 29 3.13 -13.66 -7.27
C GLY A 29 2.41 -14.77 -8.02
N ASN A 30 2.73 -16.04 -7.74
CA ASN A 30 2.03 -17.17 -8.37
C ASN A 30 0.55 -17.22 -7.98
N ALA A 31 0.22 -16.95 -6.71
CA ALA A 31 -1.16 -16.92 -6.24
C ALA A 31 -1.96 -15.76 -6.87
N TRP A 32 -1.31 -14.61 -7.03
CA TRP A 32 -1.88 -13.44 -7.69
C TRP A 32 -2.17 -13.70 -9.18
N LEU A 33 -1.22 -14.28 -9.91
CA LEU A 33 -1.42 -14.66 -11.32
C LEU A 33 -2.55 -15.67 -11.49
N ASN A 34 -2.57 -16.72 -10.67
CA ASN A 34 -3.64 -17.70 -10.68
C ASN A 34 -5.01 -17.07 -10.37
N ALA A 35 -5.05 -16.11 -9.44
CA ALA A 35 -6.28 -15.40 -9.09
C ALA A 35 -6.80 -14.46 -10.19
N LEU A 36 -5.93 -14.05 -11.12
CA LEU A 36 -6.24 -13.32 -12.35
C LEU A 36 -6.55 -14.25 -13.54
N GLY A 37 -6.27 -15.55 -13.42
CA GLY A 37 -6.31 -16.49 -14.54
C GLY A 37 -5.20 -16.25 -15.57
N TRP A 38 -4.09 -15.64 -15.15
CA TRP A 38 -2.96 -15.29 -16.01
C TRP A 38 -1.79 -16.26 -15.81
N SER A 39 -1.01 -16.45 -16.85
CA SER A 39 0.32 -17.05 -16.81
C SER A 39 1.41 -15.99 -16.67
N LYS A 40 2.66 -16.41 -16.44
CA LYS A 40 3.80 -15.48 -16.43
C LYS A 40 4.04 -14.83 -17.80
N GLU A 41 3.64 -15.49 -18.88
CA GLU A 41 3.82 -15.01 -20.26
C GLU A 41 2.84 -13.87 -20.59
N ASP A 42 1.71 -13.81 -19.89
CA ASP A 42 0.72 -12.75 -20.03
C ASP A 42 1.20 -11.43 -19.40
N VAL A 43 2.17 -11.48 -18.49
CA VAL A 43 2.75 -10.30 -17.83
C VAL A 43 3.83 -9.69 -18.70
N LYS A 44 3.44 -8.67 -19.48
CA LYS A 44 4.39 -7.91 -20.31
C LYS A 44 4.97 -6.73 -19.54
N PRO A 45 6.29 -6.48 -19.64
CA PRO A 45 6.89 -5.26 -19.09
C PRO A 45 6.23 -4.01 -19.67
N SER A 46 5.71 -3.14 -18.81
CA SER A 46 5.13 -1.86 -19.20
C SER A 46 5.45 -0.80 -18.17
N ALA A 47 5.89 0.38 -18.62
CA ALA A 47 6.19 1.51 -17.73
C ALA A 47 4.93 2.14 -17.14
N GLY A 48 3.78 2.03 -17.82
CA GLY A 48 2.53 2.69 -17.43
C GLY A 48 2.08 2.37 -15.99
N PRO A 49 1.91 1.08 -15.63
CA PRO A 49 1.54 0.70 -14.27
C PRO A 49 2.52 1.18 -13.20
N TYR A 50 3.84 1.18 -13.48
CA TYR A 50 4.85 1.65 -12.52
C TYR A 50 4.80 3.17 -12.32
N LEU A 51 4.55 3.95 -13.38
CA LEU A 51 4.35 5.40 -13.26
C LEU A 51 3.10 5.72 -12.42
N VAL A 52 1.99 5.02 -12.67
CA VAL A 52 0.77 5.17 -11.86
C VAL A 52 1.03 4.79 -10.41
N ALA A 53 1.73 3.67 -10.17
CA ALA A 53 2.11 3.24 -8.82
C ALA A 53 3.01 4.25 -8.10
N PHE A 54 3.90 4.92 -8.82
CA PHE A 54 4.76 5.99 -8.28
C PHE A 54 3.92 7.15 -7.75
N PHE A 55 3.07 7.74 -8.60
CA PHE A 55 2.25 8.88 -8.18
C PHE A 55 1.21 8.50 -7.12
N ALA A 56 0.64 7.30 -7.20
CA ALA A 56 -0.26 6.79 -6.17
C ALA A 56 0.45 6.63 -4.81
N SER A 57 1.69 6.12 -4.81
CA SER A 57 2.49 5.98 -3.58
C SER A 57 2.91 7.33 -3.03
N LEU A 58 3.26 8.29 -3.90
CA LEU A 58 3.62 9.64 -3.50
C LEU A 58 2.43 10.34 -2.83
N LEU A 59 1.25 10.27 -3.45
CA LEU A 59 0.03 10.83 -2.88
C LEU A 59 -0.33 10.19 -1.54
N MET A 60 -0.25 8.86 -1.46
CA MET A 60 -0.48 8.12 -0.21
C MET A 60 0.53 8.52 0.88
N GLY A 61 1.81 8.68 0.54
CA GLY A 61 2.85 9.12 1.47
C GLY A 61 2.58 10.51 2.03
N ILE A 62 2.22 11.47 1.17
CA ILE A 62 1.82 12.82 1.59
C ILE A 62 0.60 12.77 2.52
N ALA A 63 -0.43 12.01 2.15
CA ALA A 63 -1.64 11.87 2.97
C ALA A 63 -1.34 11.24 4.34
N MET A 64 -0.54 10.18 4.38
CA MET A 64 -0.14 9.54 5.64
C MET A 64 0.72 10.46 6.51
N ALA A 65 1.68 11.19 5.92
CA ALA A 65 2.48 12.17 6.64
C ALA A 65 1.59 13.26 7.28
N TRP A 66 0.57 13.73 6.55
CA TRP A 66 -0.41 14.67 7.11
C TRP A 66 -1.26 14.07 8.22
N VAL A 67 -1.77 12.85 8.04
CA VAL A 67 -2.59 12.19 9.07
C VAL A 67 -1.78 12.00 10.36
N ILE A 68 -0.57 11.46 10.26
CA ILE A 68 0.31 11.21 11.41
C ILE A 68 0.71 12.53 12.09
N GLY A 69 1.13 13.52 11.31
CA GLY A 69 1.51 14.84 11.84
C GLY A 69 0.34 15.60 12.46
N ALA A 70 -0.88 15.44 11.95
CA ALA A 70 -2.07 16.08 12.51
C ALA A 70 -2.53 15.43 13.83
N ILE A 71 -2.35 14.12 13.97
CA ILE A 71 -2.63 13.39 15.23
C ILE A 71 -1.51 13.64 16.25
N GLY A 72 -0.30 13.99 15.78
CA GLY A 72 0.86 14.26 16.64
C GLY A 72 1.49 12.98 17.19
N VAL A 73 1.40 11.88 16.44
CA VAL A 73 1.99 10.60 16.83
C VAL A 73 3.50 10.64 16.59
N THR A 74 4.28 10.32 17.62
CA THR A 74 5.75 10.32 17.58
C THR A 74 6.37 8.95 17.88
N ASP A 75 5.56 7.98 18.30
CA ASP A 75 6.00 6.61 18.57
C ASP A 75 5.63 5.67 17.41
N TRP A 76 6.52 4.76 17.07
CA TRP A 76 6.35 3.86 15.93
C TRP A 76 5.23 2.83 16.14
N MET A 77 4.93 2.42 17.38
CA MET A 77 3.82 1.49 17.68
C MET A 77 2.48 2.19 17.50
N ASP A 78 2.37 3.43 17.97
CA ASP A 78 1.18 4.25 17.73
C ASP A 78 1.02 4.54 16.22
N GLY A 79 2.13 4.82 15.53
CA GLY A 79 2.15 4.99 14.08
C GLY A 79 1.67 3.75 13.33
N LEU A 80 2.13 2.56 13.74
CA LEU A 80 1.62 1.28 13.26
C LEU A 80 0.12 1.14 13.52
N GLY A 81 -0.35 1.51 14.72
CA GLY A 81 -1.76 1.50 15.07
C GLY A 81 -2.61 2.36 14.13
N VAL A 82 -2.18 3.59 13.87
CA VAL A 82 -2.86 4.49 12.91
C VAL A 82 -2.81 3.91 11.49
N GLY A 83 -1.65 3.41 11.05
CA GLY A 83 -1.51 2.80 9.74
C GLY A 83 -2.41 1.57 9.54
N LEU A 84 -2.54 0.72 10.56
CA LEU A 84 -3.46 -0.41 10.56
C LEU A 84 -4.92 0.04 10.59
N LEU A 85 -5.26 1.07 11.36
CA LEU A 85 -6.60 1.64 11.38
C LEU A 85 -7.00 2.18 10.01
N VAL A 86 -6.10 2.90 9.33
CA VAL A 86 -6.31 3.39 7.96
C VAL A 86 -6.44 2.20 7.00
N GLY A 87 -5.52 1.24 7.08
CA GLY A 87 -5.49 0.07 6.22
C GLY A 87 -6.75 -0.79 6.33
N VAL A 88 -7.15 -1.15 7.55
CA VAL A 88 -8.31 -2.02 7.79
C VAL A 88 -9.61 -1.23 7.67
N GLY A 89 -9.69 -0.05 8.28
CA GLY A 89 -10.91 0.74 8.37
C GLY A 89 -11.35 1.32 7.03
N PHE A 90 -10.42 1.78 6.19
CA PHE A 90 -10.74 2.39 4.90
C PHE A 90 -10.41 1.49 3.71
N ILE A 91 -9.24 0.86 3.69
CA ILE A 91 -8.80 0.13 2.49
C ILE A 91 -9.43 -1.27 2.42
N ALA A 92 -9.42 -2.03 3.51
CA ALA A 92 -9.99 -3.37 3.51
C ALA A 92 -11.51 -3.34 3.32
N SER A 93 -12.20 -2.41 3.99
CA SER A 93 -13.64 -2.21 3.88
C SER A 93 -14.07 -1.85 2.45
N SER A 94 -13.41 -0.88 1.80
CA SER A 94 -13.67 -0.54 0.40
C SER A 94 -13.37 -1.71 -0.54
N SER A 95 -12.25 -2.40 -0.36
CA SER A 95 -11.84 -3.54 -1.20
C SER A 95 -12.83 -4.71 -1.16
N VAL A 96 -13.47 -4.95 0.00
CA VAL A 96 -14.51 -5.97 0.15
C VAL A 96 -15.77 -5.57 -0.62
N SER A 97 -16.22 -4.32 -0.47
CA SER A 97 -17.37 -3.78 -1.19
C SER A 97 -17.15 -3.87 -2.71
N ASP A 98 -16.08 -3.25 -3.20
CA ASP A 98 -15.77 -3.18 -4.63
C ASP A 98 -15.63 -4.58 -5.24
N GLY A 99 -15.00 -5.49 -4.51
CA GLY A 99 -14.77 -6.83 -5.01
C GLY A 99 -16.04 -7.68 -5.16
N GLU A 100 -17.07 -7.46 -4.34
CA GLU A 100 -18.37 -8.14 -4.50
C GLU A 100 -19.18 -7.58 -5.68
N PHE A 101 -19.05 -6.27 -5.94
CA PHE A 101 -19.66 -5.63 -7.12
C PHE A 101 -18.93 -6.00 -8.41
N CYS A 102 -17.60 -5.99 -8.40
CA CYS A 102 -16.77 -6.35 -9.55
C CYS A 102 -16.61 -7.86 -9.75
N LYS A 103 -17.23 -8.69 -8.89
CA LYS A 103 -17.14 -10.17 -8.92
C LYS A 103 -15.70 -10.68 -8.99
N SER A 104 -14.76 -9.96 -8.35
CA SER A 104 -13.35 -10.37 -8.32
C SER A 104 -13.16 -11.59 -7.44
N SER A 105 -12.15 -12.43 -7.72
CA SER A 105 -11.91 -13.64 -6.92
C SER A 105 -11.54 -13.28 -5.48
N ARG A 106 -12.01 -14.06 -4.50
CA ARG A 106 -11.72 -13.82 -3.07
C ARG A 106 -10.22 -13.75 -2.79
N ASN A 107 -9.44 -14.60 -3.46
CA ASN A 107 -7.98 -14.62 -3.34
C ASN A 107 -7.36 -13.31 -3.83
N LEU A 108 -7.80 -12.78 -4.98
CA LEU A 108 -7.32 -11.51 -5.51
C LEU A 108 -7.60 -10.35 -4.55
N ARG A 109 -8.80 -10.32 -3.97
CA ARG A 109 -9.18 -9.31 -2.98
C ARG A 109 -8.30 -9.34 -1.75
N MET A 110 -8.06 -10.54 -1.20
CA MET A 110 -7.23 -10.71 -0.01
C MET A 110 -5.78 -10.28 -0.28
N ILE A 111 -5.18 -10.72 -1.39
CA ILE A 111 -3.81 -10.35 -1.77
C ILE A 111 -3.67 -8.82 -1.88
N HIS A 112 -4.62 -8.16 -2.55
CA HIS A 112 -4.61 -6.71 -2.69
C HIS A 112 -4.83 -5.98 -1.36
N ALA A 113 -5.81 -6.41 -0.57
CA ALA A 113 -6.14 -5.77 0.70
C ALA A 113 -4.96 -5.85 1.69
N PHE A 114 -4.37 -7.03 1.88
CA PHE A 114 -3.24 -7.21 2.79
C PHE A 114 -2.00 -6.45 2.35
N TYR A 115 -1.72 -6.41 1.04
CA TYR A 115 -0.66 -5.55 0.50
C TYR A 115 -0.88 -4.08 0.89
N ARG A 116 -2.10 -3.57 0.70
CA ARG A 116 -2.41 -2.16 0.98
C ARG A 116 -2.43 -1.85 2.48
N ILE A 117 -2.90 -2.78 3.31
CA ILE A 117 -2.81 -2.66 4.78
C ILE A 117 -1.34 -2.60 5.20
N GLY A 118 -0.50 -3.50 4.69
CA GLY A 118 0.94 -3.51 4.98
C GLY A 118 1.63 -2.21 4.55
N LEU A 119 1.24 -1.66 3.39
CA LEU A 119 1.75 -0.38 2.93
C LEU A 119 1.30 0.79 3.81
N ALA A 120 0.04 0.79 4.29
CA ALA A 120 -0.46 1.80 5.22
C ALA A 120 0.24 1.71 6.58
N ALA A 121 0.48 0.50 7.07
CA ALA A 121 1.27 0.23 8.28
C ALA A 121 2.70 0.76 8.15
N LEU A 122 3.37 0.50 7.01
CA LEU A 122 4.69 1.06 6.72
C LEU A 122 4.70 2.59 6.75
N GLY A 123 3.69 3.22 6.15
CA GLY A 123 3.55 4.68 6.16
C GLY A 123 3.36 5.22 7.57
N GLY A 124 2.49 4.58 8.36
CA GLY A 124 2.24 4.98 9.74
C GLY A 124 3.49 4.87 10.62
N ILE A 125 4.23 3.77 10.52
CA ILE A 125 5.51 3.58 11.22
C ILE A 125 6.51 4.66 10.81
N LEU A 126 6.74 4.81 9.50
CA LEU A 126 7.80 5.68 8.99
C LEU A 126 7.56 7.15 9.35
N PHE A 127 6.34 7.65 9.16
CA PHE A 127 6.04 9.05 9.42
C PHE A 127 5.85 9.38 10.91
N ALA A 128 5.71 8.38 11.78
CA ALA A 128 5.69 8.62 13.23
C ALA A 128 7.09 8.90 13.79
N VAL A 129 8.15 8.42 13.11
CA VAL A 129 9.54 8.54 13.60
C VAL A 129 10.39 9.54 12.84
N CYS A 130 9.81 10.28 11.88
CA CYS A 130 10.52 11.14 10.93
C CYS A 130 9.96 12.56 10.88
#